data_AF-A0A2H1FC94-F1
#
_entry.id   AF-A0A2H1FC94-F1
#
_cell.length_a   1.000
_cell.length_b   1.000
_cell.length_c   1.000
_cell.angle_alpha   90.00
_cell.angle_beta   90.00
_cell.angle_gamma   90.00
#
_symmetry.space_group_name_H-M   'P 1'
#
loop_
_entity.id
_entity.type
_entity.pdbx_description
1 polymer ?
#
loop_
_entity_poly.entity_id
_entity_poly.type
_entity_poly.pdbx_seq_one_letter_code
_entity_poly.pdbx_strand_id
1 'polypeptide(L)' 'MGIRTVSDYVKFYVGLNMQDSISLSSFAYNEKLVLKNKMETGKLKNTLILQSLSLLEELLGEIRNIGEQAVIEKYTK' A
#
# COMPACT_ATOMS: atom_id res chain seq x y z
N MET A 1 1.33 11.41 10.79
CA MET A 1 2.24 10.28 10.49
C MET A 1 2.01 9.95 9.03
N GLY A 2 2.97 10.23 8.15
CA GLY A 2 2.81 9.99 6.71
C GLY A 2 3.49 8.69 6.35
N ILE A 3 2.77 7.76 5.75
CA ILE A 3 3.37 6.57 5.14
C ILE A 3 4.29 7.08 4.03
N ARG A 4 5.60 6.82 4.16
CA ARG A 4 6.60 7.28 3.19
C ARG A 4 7.33 6.12 2.52
N THR A 5 7.25 4.92 3.10
CA THR A 5 7.95 3.73 2.62
C THR A 5 7.04 2.51 2.57
N VAL A 6 7.42 1.52 1.77
CA VAL A 6 6.74 0.22 1.72
C VAL A 6 6.69 -0.43 3.11
N SER A 7 7.77 -0.32 3.89
CA SER A 7 7.82 -0.84 5.26
C SER A 7 6.77 -0.19 6.17
N ASP A 8 6.63 1.14 6.12
CA ASP A 8 5.61 1.84 6.90
C ASP A 8 4.20 1.36 6.54
N TYR A 9 3.95 1.12 5.26
CA TYR A 9 2.64 0.66 4.77
C TYR A 9 2.34 -0.77 5.26
N VAL A 10 3.31 -1.68 5.15
CA VAL A 10 3.14 -3.07 5.61
C VAL A 10 2.97 -3.11 7.13
N LYS A 11 3.76 -2.35 7.89
CA LYS A 11 3.61 -2.24 9.35
C LYS A 11 2.27 -1.66 9.75
N PHE A 12 1.78 -0.65 9.02
CA PHE A 12 0.45 -0.09 9.24
C PHE A 12 -0.63 -1.15 9.02
N TYR A 13 -0.60 -1.85 7.89
CA TYR A 13 -1.54 -2.94 7.59
C TYR A 13 -1.51 -4.04 8.66
N VAL A 14 -0.32 -4.49 9.07
CA VAL A 14 -0.17 -5.51 10.12
C VAL A 14 -0.72 -5.00 11.45
N GLY A 15 -0.45 -3.75 11.80
CA GLY A 15 -0.95 -3.11 13.02
C GLY A 15 -2.47 -2.94 13.06
N LEU A 16 -3.16 -3.01 11.92
CA LEU A 16 -4.64 -3.00 11.87
C LEU A 16 -5.25 -4.36 12.23
N ASN A 17 -4.46 -5.43 12.36
CA ASN A 17 -4.94 -6.81 12.61
C ASN A 17 -6.05 -7.25 11.64
N MET A 18 -5.96 -6.85 10.37
CA MET A 18 -6.97 -7.14 9.33
C MET A 18 -6.64 -8.36 8.47
N GLN A 19 -5.56 -9.10 8.77
CA GLN A 19 -5.05 -10.17 7.92
C GLN A 19 -6.06 -11.31 7.67
N ASP A 20 -7.00 -11.52 8.60
CA ASP A 20 -8.05 -12.54 8.48
C ASP A 20 -9.23 -12.09 7.59
N SER A 21 -9.36 -10.79 7.32
CA SER A 21 -10.50 -10.21 6.60
C SER A 21 -10.16 -9.71 5.20
N ILE A 22 -8.95 -9.21 4.99
CA ILE A 22 -8.50 -8.69 3.69
C ILE A 22 -7.02 -8.97 3.51
N SER A 23 -6.61 -9.40 2.33
CA SER A 23 -5.20 -9.60 2.00
C SER A 23 -4.47 -8.25 1.83
N LEU A 24 -3.15 -8.22 2.05
CA LEU A 24 -2.33 -7.01 1.87
C LEU A 24 -2.40 -6.52 0.42
N SER A 25 -2.42 -7.44 -0.55
CA SER A 25 -2.62 -7.16 -1.97
C SER A 25 -3.95 -6.45 -2.24
N SER A 26 -5.05 -6.93 -1.65
CA SER A 26 -6.38 -6.34 -1.81
C SER A 26 -6.45 -4.96 -1.13
N PHE A 27 -5.85 -4.84 0.05
CA PHE A 27 -5.76 -3.59 0.79
C PHE A 27 -4.98 -2.52 0.00
N ALA A 28 -3.80 -2.87 -0.52
CA ALA A 28 -2.99 -1.99 -1.36
C ALA A 28 -3.68 -1.62 -2.69
N TYR A 29 -4.39 -2.57 -3.29
CA TYR A 29 -5.15 -2.31 -4.53
C TYR A 29 -6.32 -1.36 -4.30
N ASN A 30 -7.07 -1.55 -3.22
CA ASN A 30 -8.19 -0.67 -2.87
C ASN A 30 -7.73 0.76 -2.61
N GLU A 31 -6.65 0.95 -1.85
CA GLU A 31 -6.09 2.29 -1.61
C GLU A 31 -5.61 2.93 -2.92
N LYS A 32 -4.99 2.16 -3.82
CA LYS A 32 -4.59 2.65 -5.15
C LYS A 32 -5.77 3.19 -5.95
N LEU A 33 -6.92 2.50 -5.91
CA LEU A 33 -8.14 2.98 -6.59
C LEU A 33 -8.67 4.27 -5.96
N VAL A 34 -8.69 4.35 -4.64
CA VAL A 34 -9.11 5.55 -3.91
C VAL A 34 -8.22 6.75 -4.25
N LEU A 35 -6.90 6.55 -4.31
CA LEU A 35 -5.94 7.59 -4.66
C LEU A 35 -6.08 8.06 -6.11
N LYS A 36 -6.32 7.14 -7.06
CA LYS A 36 -6.61 7.50 -8.46
C LYS A 36 -7.86 8.37 -8.58
N ASN A 37 -8.96 7.97 -7.93
CA ASN A 37 -10.20 8.74 -7.93
C ASN A 37 -10.01 10.13 -7.28
N LYS A 38 -9.21 10.22 -6.20
CA LYS A 38 -8.86 11.50 -5.56
C LYS A 38 -8.01 12.42 -6.46
N MET A 39 -7.16 11.84 -7.32
CA MET A 39 -6.38 12.58 -8.32
C MET A 39 -7.28 13.15 -9.41
N GLU A 40 -8.19 12.34 -9.95
CA GLU A 40 -9.14 12.74 -11.00
C GLU A 40 -10.12 13.82 -10.52
N THR A 41 -10.53 13.76 -9.26
CA THR A 41 -11.45 14.76 -8.65
C THR A 41 -10.77 16.04 -8.18
N GLY A 42 -9.45 16.19 -8.38
CA GLY A 42 -8.70 17.46 -8.20
C GLY A 42 -8.52 17.94 -6.75
N LYS A 43 -8.81 17.11 -5.74
CA LYS A 43 -8.89 17.54 -4.33
C LYS A 43 -7.54 17.56 -3.57
N LEU A 44 -6.46 17.07 -4.16
CA LEU A 44 -5.17 16.86 -3.47
C LEU A 44 -3.97 17.19 -4.37
N LYS A 45 -2.86 17.61 -3.75
CA LYS A 45 -1.59 17.90 -4.47
C LYS A 45 -1.11 16.64 -5.20
N ASN A 46 -1.10 16.70 -6.54
CA ASN A 46 -0.75 15.58 -7.43
C ASN A 46 0.57 14.89 -7.07
N THR A 47 1.58 15.62 -6.58
CA THR A 47 2.90 15.04 -6.24
C THR A 47 2.88 14.02 -5.10
N LEU A 48 2.10 14.25 -4.04
CA LEU A 48 2.00 13.32 -2.91
C LEU A 48 1.20 12.07 -3.26
N ILE A 49 0.15 12.23 -4.08
CA ILE A 49 -0.64 11.10 -4.58
C ILE A 49 0.23 10.23 -5.50
N LEU A 50 0.99 10.83 -6.42
CA LEU A 50 1.88 10.09 -7.32
C LEU A 50 2.95 9.30 -6.55
N GLN A 51 3.56 9.89 -5.52
CA GLN A 51 4.50 9.17 -4.65
C GLN A 51 3.83 7.98 -3.95
N SER A 52 2.62 8.18 -3.44
CA SER A 52 1.86 7.11 -2.77
C SER A 52 1.46 6.01 -3.75
N LEU A 53 1.04 6.36 -4.97
CA LEU A 53 0.72 5.40 -6.04
C LEU A 53 1.94 4.59 -6.45
N SER A 54 3.10 5.22 -6.60
CA SER A 54 4.36 4.54 -6.92
C SER A 54 4.73 3.52 -5.85
N LEU A 55 4.59 3.88 -4.57
CA LEU A 55 4.86 2.99 -3.44
C LEU A 55 3.91 1.78 -3.44
N LEU A 56 2.62 2.01 -3.70
CA LEU A 56 1.63 0.93 -3.80
C LEU A 56 1.91 0.01 -5.01
N GLU A 57 2.38 0.57 -6.13
CA GLU A 57 2.78 -0.23 -7.29
C GLU A 57 4.01 -1.09 -7.02
N GLU A 58 5.01 -0.53 -6.34
CA GLU A 58 6.20 -1.27 -5.92
C GLU A 58 5.83 -2.42 -4.98
N LEU A 59 5.01 -2.14 -3.96
CA LEU A 59 4.50 -3.16 -3.03
C LEU A 59 3.73 -4.27 -3.76
N LEU A 60 2.80 -3.91 -4.64
CA LEU A 60 2.03 -4.89 -5.41
C LEU A 60 2.93 -5.70 -6.35
N GLY A 61 3.96 -5.08 -6.93
CA GLY A 61 4.96 -5.77 -7.74
C GLY A 61 5.77 -6.78 -6.91
N GLU A 62 6.17 -6.39 -5.71
CA GLU A 62 6.90 -7.27 -4.80
C GLU A 62 6.03 -8.45 -4.34
N ILE A 63 4.76 -8.19 -3.96
CA ILE A 63 3.80 -9.25 -3.60
C ILE A 63 3.62 -10.25 -4.75
N ARG A 64 3.58 -9.78 -6.00
CA ARG A 64 3.48 -10.67 -7.18
C ARG A 64 4.74 -11.49 -7.41
N ASN A 65 5.91 -10.99 -7.02
CA ASN A 65 7.20 -11.63 -7.28
C ASN A 65 7.56 -12.67 -6.21
N ILE A 66 7.45 -12.31 -4.93
CA ILE A 66 7.89 -13.17 -3.81
C ILE A 66 6.72 -13.72 -2.97
N GLY A 67 5.49 -13.30 -3.25
CA GLY A 67 4.32 -13.68 -2.48
C GLY A 67 4.03 -12.76 -1.29
N GLU A 68 2.77 -12.72 -0.88
CA GLU A 68 2.29 -11.79 0.15
C GLU A 68 2.89 -12.06 1.54
N GLN A 69 2.94 -13.33 1.95
CA GLN A 69 3.51 -13.72 3.25
C GLN A 69 5.00 -13.34 3.36
N ALA A 70 5.78 -13.57 2.30
CA ALA A 70 7.19 -13.22 2.28
C ALA A 70 7.43 -11.70 2.41
N VAL A 71 6.58 -10.89 1.78
CA VAL A 71 6.60 -9.42 1.94
C VAL A 71 6.29 -9.02 3.38
N ILE A 72 5.25 -9.59 3.98
CA ILE A 72 4.89 -9.29 5.37
C ILE A 72 6.05 -9.63 6.31
N GLU A 73 6.64 -10.81 6.18
CA GLU A 73 7.79 -11.24 7.00
C GLU A 73 9.01 -10.33 6.81
N LYS A 74 9.29 -9.92 5.57
CA LYS A 74 10.43 -9.07 5.23
C LYS A 74 10.35 -7.70 5.90
N TYR A 75 9.17 -7.10 5.96
CA TYR A 75 8.99 -5.73 6.46
C TYR A 75 8.50 -5.64 7.91
N THR A 76 8.08 -6.76 8.50
CA THR A 76 7.64 -6.84 9.91
C THR A 76 8.76 -7.35 10.84
N LYS A 77 9.89 -7.80 10.28
CA LYS A 77 11.10 -8.15 11.03
C LYS A 77 11.75 -6.98 11.75
#